data_AF-A0A834K5S7-F1
#
_entry.id   AF-A0A834K5S7-F1
#
_cell.length_a   1.000
_cell.length_b   1.000
_cell.length_c   1.000
_cell.angle_alpha   90.00
_cell.angle_beta   90.00
_cell.angle_gamma   90.00
#
_symmetry.space_group_name_H-M   'P 1'
#
loop_
_entity.id
_entity.type
_entity.pdbx_description
1 polymer ?
#
loop_
_entity_poly.entity_id
_entity_poly.type
_entity_poly.pdbx_seq_one_letter_code
_entity_poly.pdbx_strand_id
1 'polypeptide(L)'
;MKENIAATDSFNTDNIKEYPAHIRIKRLQYATMLKMFSDIMEDYNTSLVRYHDKCLQLLQQQRMLIKKHTTYEVDEPEKVQGNSIFVDNILEDSKITKEQLSAIEVRHNEVLKLEKSIHEIKDMFNETAFLIEKQGEQINSVEYFAKNTANDVESGKKSLNKAEERSHRYKKRKIKIGIIVGIIIFAILLIIVFLN
;
A
#
# COMPACT_ATOMS: atom_id res chain seq x y z
N MET A 1 21.63 -33.46 -10.23
CA MET A 1 20.65 -32.99 -11.23
C MET A 1 20.30 -31.55 -10.89
N LYS A 2 21.12 -30.61 -11.37
CA LYS A 2 20.92 -29.17 -11.25
C LYS A 2 20.43 -28.71 -12.62
N GLU A 3 19.12 -28.61 -12.80
CA GLU A 3 18.50 -27.83 -13.88
C GLU A 3 17.88 -26.60 -13.20
N ASN A 4 18.64 -25.52 -13.09
CA ASN A 4 18.70 -24.44 -14.07
C ASN A 4 17.43 -23.57 -14.06
N ILE A 5 17.24 -22.85 -12.95
CA ILE A 5 16.28 -21.77 -12.75
C ILE A 5 16.84 -20.48 -13.39
N ALA A 6 17.40 -20.58 -14.61
CA ALA A 6 18.01 -19.46 -15.33
C ALA A 6 17.25 -19.03 -16.58
N ALA A 7 16.01 -19.48 -16.75
CA ALA A 7 15.10 -18.95 -17.76
C ALA A 7 13.93 -18.24 -17.08
N THR A 8 14.24 -17.19 -16.31
CA THR A 8 13.31 -16.06 -16.20
C THR A 8 13.35 -15.37 -17.56
N ASP A 9 12.58 -15.92 -18.50
CA ASP A 9 12.41 -15.40 -19.84
C ASP A 9 12.28 -13.89 -19.77
N SER A 10 13.18 -13.22 -20.50
CA SER A 10 13.06 -11.83 -20.89
C SER A 10 11.60 -11.53 -21.19
N PHE A 11 11.01 -10.70 -20.34
CA PHE A 11 9.60 -10.33 -20.31
C PHE A 11 9.25 -9.50 -21.56
N ASN A 12 9.09 -10.17 -22.69
CA ASN A 12 8.90 -9.52 -23.98
C ASN A 12 7.49 -8.91 -24.05
N THR A 13 7.42 -7.58 -24.21
CA THR A 13 6.20 -6.76 -24.14
C THR A 13 5.41 -6.70 -25.44
N ASP A 14 5.84 -7.40 -26.49
CA ASP A 14 5.25 -7.28 -27.82
C ASP A 14 3.93 -8.05 -28.03
N ASN A 15 3.58 -9.01 -27.15
CA ASN A 15 2.41 -9.87 -27.32
C ASN A 15 1.44 -9.90 -26.13
N ILE A 16 1.22 -8.76 -25.46
CA ILE A 16 0.37 -8.68 -24.25
C ILE A 16 -1.11 -9.02 -24.55
N LYS A 17 -1.56 -8.86 -25.80
CA LYS A 17 -2.95 -9.19 -26.22
C LYS A 17 -3.23 -10.70 -26.27
N GLU A 18 -2.22 -11.56 -26.38
CA GLU A 18 -2.38 -13.02 -26.44
C GLU A 18 -2.60 -13.67 -25.07
N TYR A 19 -2.33 -12.95 -23.96
CA TYR A 19 -2.46 -13.53 -22.64
C TYR A 19 -3.91 -13.58 -22.17
N PRO A 20 -4.33 -14.70 -21.53
CA PRO A 20 -5.64 -14.81 -20.88
C PRO A 20 -5.96 -13.62 -19.96
N ALA A 21 -7.23 -13.23 -19.91
CA ALA A 21 -7.70 -12.07 -19.13
C ALA A 21 -7.24 -12.08 -17.66
N HIS A 22 -7.20 -13.25 -17.02
CA HIS A 22 -6.77 -13.39 -15.64
C HIS A 22 -5.28 -13.03 -15.42
N ILE A 23 -4.40 -13.26 -16.40
CA ILE A 23 -2.97 -12.90 -16.32
C ILE A 23 -2.82 -11.38 -16.43
N ARG A 24 -3.57 -10.75 -17.35
CA ARG A 24 -3.60 -9.30 -17.52
C ARG A 24 -4.11 -8.59 -16.25
N ILE A 25 -5.18 -9.12 -15.64
CA ILE A 25 -5.73 -8.59 -14.38
C ILE A 25 -4.72 -8.71 -13.24
N LYS A 26 -4.05 -9.87 -13.10
CA LYS A 26 -3.01 -10.05 -12.07
C LYS A 26 -1.84 -9.07 -12.24
N ARG A 27 -1.38 -8.84 -13.47
CA ARG A 27 -0.33 -7.85 -13.76
C ARG A 27 -0.78 -6.43 -13.41
N LEU A 28 -2.00 -6.07 -13.77
CA LEU A 28 -2.60 -4.78 -13.42
C LEU A 28 -2.65 -4.58 -11.90
N GLN A 29 -3.13 -5.59 -11.17
CA GLN A 29 -3.18 -5.55 -9.71
C GLN A 29 -1.80 -5.36 -9.09
N TYR A 30 -0.80 -6.11 -9.58
CA TYR A 30 0.57 -5.98 -9.10
C TYR A 30 1.15 -4.59 -9.32
N ALA A 31 1.02 -4.04 -10.53
CA ALA A 31 1.51 -2.69 -10.85
C ALA A 31 0.82 -1.60 -10.03
N THR A 32 -0.51 -1.69 -9.85
CA THR A 32 -1.26 -0.76 -9.00
C THR A 32 -0.84 -0.85 -7.54
N MET A 33 -0.69 -2.07 -7.00
CA MET A 33 -0.21 -2.28 -5.62
C MET A 33 1.19 -1.73 -5.42
N LEU A 34 2.10 -1.94 -6.38
CA LEU A 34 3.46 -1.43 -6.32
C LEU A 34 3.50 0.10 -6.34
N LYS A 35 2.64 0.75 -7.14
CA LYS A 35 2.51 2.20 -7.16
C LYS A 35 1.98 2.75 -5.83
N MET A 36 0.87 2.18 -5.33
CA MET A 36 0.33 2.58 -4.03
C MET A 36 1.35 2.38 -2.89
N PHE A 37 2.12 1.29 -2.96
CA PHE A 37 3.19 1.03 -2.01
C PHE A 37 4.31 2.08 -2.08
N SER A 38 4.74 2.43 -3.29
CA SER A 38 5.71 3.51 -3.51
C SER A 38 5.23 4.84 -2.92
N ASP A 39 3.98 5.21 -3.18
CA ASP A 39 3.39 6.45 -2.69
C ASP A 39 3.36 6.47 -1.14
N ILE A 40 2.90 5.38 -0.50
CA ILE A 40 2.89 5.26 0.97
C ILE A 40 4.30 5.33 1.57
N MET A 41 5.28 4.72 0.89
CA MET A 41 6.66 4.68 1.37
C MET A 41 7.36 6.03 1.25
N GLU A 42 7.02 6.83 0.25
CA GLU A 42 7.47 8.22 0.14
C GLU A 42 6.96 9.07 1.33
N ASP A 43 5.67 8.93 1.67
CA ASP A 43 5.06 9.60 2.82
C ASP A 43 5.69 9.16 4.16
N TYR A 44 5.93 7.86 4.31
CA TYR A 44 6.56 7.31 5.49
C TYR A 44 8.02 7.76 5.65
N ASN A 45 8.80 7.75 4.56
CA ASN A 45 10.17 8.27 4.54
C ASN A 45 10.21 9.75 4.94
N THR A 46 9.32 10.56 4.36
CA THR A 46 9.19 11.98 4.72
C THR A 46 8.90 12.17 6.21
N SER A 47 8.01 11.35 6.77
CA SER A 47 7.66 11.39 8.19
C SER A 47 8.83 10.98 9.09
N LEU A 48 9.60 9.98 8.69
CA LEU A 48 10.78 9.53 9.43
C LEU A 48 11.92 10.55 9.42
N VAL A 49 12.21 11.18 8.28
CA VAL A 49 13.20 12.25 8.21
C VAL A 49 12.83 13.40 9.15
N ARG A 50 11.55 13.80 9.17
CA ARG A 50 11.06 14.83 10.11
C ARG A 50 11.24 14.42 11.58
N TYR A 51 10.96 13.15 11.90
CA TYR A 51 11.11 12.65 13.26
C TYR A 51 12.58 12.57 13.68
N HIS A 52 13.45 12.15 12.77
CA HIS A 52 14.89 12.14 12.95
C HIS A 52 15.43 13.54 13.25
N ASP A 53 15.09 14.54 12.42
CA ASP A 53 15.51 15.93 12.63
C ASP A 53 15.05 16.48 13.98
N LYS A 54 13.82 16.15 14.38
CA LYS A 54 13.28 16.53 15.70
C LYS A 54 14.06 15.87 16.84
N CYS A 55 14.43 14.60 16.70
CA CYS A 55 15.23 13.88 17.71
C CYS A 55 16.62 14.52 17.86
N LEU A 56 17.27 14.87 16.74
CA LEU A 56 18.56 15.58 16.76
C LEU A 56 18.46 16.95 17.45
N GLN A 57 17.40 17.72 17.18
CA GLN A 57 17.17 19.01 17.86
C GLN A 57 17.04 18.84 19.38
N LEU A 58 16.28 17.84 19.84
CA LEU A 58 16.13 17.55 21.27
C LEU A 58 17.45 17.13 21.92
N LEU A 59 18.24 16.28 21.24
CA LEU A 59 19.56 15.87 21.72
C LEU A 59 20.51 17.07 21.86
N GLN A 60 20.50 17.99 20.88
CA GLN A 60 21.27 19.23 20.94
C GLN A 60 20.84 20.12 22.10
N GLN A 61 19.53 20.29 22.32
CA GLN A 61 19.00 21.06 23.45
C GLN A 61 19.43 20.46 24.79
N GLN A 62 19.31 19.14 24.97
CA GLN A 62 19.74 18.46 26.20
C GLN A 62 21.24 18.60 26.44
N ARG A 63 22.08 18.48 25.40
CA ARG A 63 23.53 18.75 25.52
C ARG A 63 23.84 20.18 25.91
N MET A 64 23.12 21.16 25.34
CA MET A 64 23.31 22.57 25.69
C MET A 64 22.90 22.87 27.12
N LEU A 65 21.83 22.26 27.62
CA LEU A 65 21.37 22.41 29.01
C LEU A 65 22.43 21.86 29.98
N ILE A 66 22.94 20.65 29.76
CA ILE A 66 24.00 20.07 30.60
C ILE A 66 25.26 20.95 30.60
N LYS A 67 25.74 21.35 29.41
CA LYS A 67 26.93 22.20 29.30
C LYS A 67 26.77 23.53 30.05
N LYS A 68 25.58 24.12 29.97
CA LYS A 68 25.23 25.35 30.67
C LYS A 68 25.25 25.13 32.19
N HIS A 69 24.56 24.11 32.71
CA HIS A 69 24.60 23.75 34.14
C HIS A 69 26.03 23.53 34.64
N THR A 70 26.89 22.84 33.89
CA THR A 70 28.30 22.65 34.25
C THR A 70 29.15 23.95 34.20
N THR A 71 28.79 24.93 33.37
CA THR A 71 29.59 26.17 33.22
C THR A 71 29.26 27.21 34.29
N TYR A 72 28.02 27.27 34.79
CA TYR A 72 27.62 28.27 35.79
C TYR A 72 28.16 27.99 37.21
N GLU A 73 28.67 26.79 37.50
CA GLU A 73 29.12 26.40 38.85
C GLU A 73 30.65 26.37 39.01
N VAL A 74 31.42 26.38 37.92
CA VAL A 74 32.89 26.27 38.00
C VAL A 74 33.58 27.63 38.15
N ASP A 75 32.87 28.75 37.93
CA ASP A 75 33.44 30.11 37.96
C ASP A 75 33.32 30.85 39.31
N GLU A 76 32.74 30.25 40.37
CA GLU A 76 32.76 30.85 41.73
C GLU A 76 33.68 30.07 42.70
N PRO A 77 34.96 30.48 42.85
CA PRO A 77 35.79 30.04 43.96
C PRO A 77 35.70 31.05 45.12
N GLU A 78 34.56 31.11 45.82
CA GLU A 78 34.49 31.86 47.09
C GLU A 78 34.18 30.96 48.30
N LYS A 79 35.26 30.76 49.07
CA LYS A 79 35.39 30.19 50.42
C LYS A 79 34.10 30.22 51.27
N VAL A 80 33.54 29.06 51.60
CA VAL A 80 32.70 28.92 52.80
C VAL A 80 32.94 27.58 53.52
N GLN A 81 33.29 27.73 54.79
CA GLN A 81 33.46 26.72 55.82
C GLN A 81 32.10 26.04 56.11
N GLY A 82 31.89 24.80 55.66
CA GLY A 82 30.61 24.09 55.87
C GLY A 82 30.58 22.70 55.24
N ASN A 83 31.34 21.75 55.78
CA ASN A 83 31.59 20.42 55.19
C ASN A 83 30.36 19.47 55.06
N SER A 84 29.13 19.89 55.39
CA SER A 84 27.93 19.02 55.28
C SER A 84 27.00 19.40 54.13
N ILE A 85 26.80 20.69 53.86
CA ILE A 85 25.84 21.15 52.83
C ILE A 85 26.43 21.01 51.42
N PHE A 86 27.76 21.11 51.32
CA PHE A 86 28.48 20.93 50.06
C PHE A 86 28.45 19.47 49.56
N VAL A 87 28.45 18.49 50.48
CA VAL A 87 28.44 17.06 50.11
C VAL A 87 27.06 16.63 49.62
N ASP A 88 25.99 17.14 50.23
CA ASP A 88 24.61 16.85 49.80
C ASP A 88 24.28 17.49 48.45
N ASN A 89 24.65 18.77 48.23
CA ASN A 89 24.48 19.43 46.93
C ASN A 89 25.29 18.73 45.82
N ILE A 90 26.57 18.41 46.07
CA ILE A 90 27.37 17.66 45.09
C ILE A 90 26.77 16.28 44.78
N LEU A 91 26.22 15.59 45.77
CA LEU A 91 25.56 14.30 45.54
C LEU A 91 24.27 14.43 44.73
N GLU A 92 23.50 15.49 44.98
CA GLU A 92 22.27 15.81 44.26
C GLU A 92 22.57 16.23 42.81
N ASP A 93 23.55 17.10 42.59
CA ASP A 93 24.04 17.50 41.26
C ASP A 93 24.63 16.31 40.50
N SER A 94 25.35 15.42 41.18
CA SER A 94 25.83 14.16 40.59
C SER A 94 24.69 13.25 40.16
N LYS A 95 23.58 13.20 40.92
CA LYS A 95 22.39 12.44 40.55
C LYS A 95 21.66 13.08 39.37
N ILE A 96 21.42 14.39 39.39
CA ILE A 96 20.77 15.14 38.32
C ILE A 96 21.56 15.01 37.01
N THR A 97 22.89 15.15 37.07
CA THR A 97 23.77 14.99 35.91
C THR A 97 23.73 13.57 35.35
N LYS A 98 23.67 12.54 36.21
CA LYS A 98 23.54 11.13 35.79
C LYS A 98 22.20 10.85 35.14
N GLU A 99 21.10 11.39 35.66
CA GLU A 99 19.76 11.25 35.09
C GLU A 99 19.67 11.93 33.71
N GLN A 100 20.22 13.14 33.58
CA GLN A 100 20.27 13.84 32.30
C GLN A 100 21.16 13.13 31.27
N LEU A 101 22.29 12.57 31.70
CA LEU A 101 23.17 11.78 30.83
C LEU A 101 22.49 10.49 30.36
N SER A 102 21.77 9.79 31.25
CA SER A 102 20.95 8.62 30.92
C SER A 102 19.86 8.97 29.91
N ALA A 103 19.18 10.11 30.08
CA ALA A 103 18.18 10.59 29.11
C ALA A 103 18.79 10.85 27.72
N ILE A 104 20.01 11.41 27.65
CA ILE A 104 20.74 11.60 26.39
C ILE A 104 21.10 10.25 25.76
N GLU A 105 21.54 9.27 26.55
CA GLU A 105 21.91 7.94 26.06
C GLU A 105 20.69 7.21 25.48
N VAL A 106 19.53 7.30 26.13
CA VAL A 106 18.26 6.77 25.60
C VAL A 106 17.90 7.45 24.28
N ARG A 107 17.99 8.78 24.19
CA ARG A 107 17.71 9.52 22.95
C ARG A 107 18.69 9.18 21.84
N HIS A 108 19.97 9.03 22.15
CA HIS A 108 20.97 8.63 21.17
C HIS A 108 20.66 7.23 20.60
N ASN A 109 20.26 6.28 21.46
CA ASN A 109 19.81 4.97 21.02
C ASN A 109 18.53 5.03 20.17
N GLU A 110 17.61 5.96 20.42
CA GLU A 110 16.46 6.21 19.54
C GLU A 110 16.90 6.71 18.15
N VAL A 111 17.84 7.65 18.09
CA VAL A 111 18.42 8.15 16.81
C VAL A 111 19.05 7.01 16.02
N LEU A 112 19.88 6.17 16.66
CA LEU A 112 20.52 5.03 15.98
C LEU A 112 19.51 4.04 15.41
N LYS A 113 18.40 3.78 16.13
CA LYS A 113 17.30 2.95 15.62
C LYS A 113 16.61 3.60 14.42
N LEU A 114 16.40 4.91 14.44
CA LEU A 114 15.82 5.64 13.32
C LEU A 114 16.72 5.64 12.09
N GLU A 115 18.02 5.86 12.26
CA GLU A 115 19.00 5.80 11.15
C GLU A 115 18.96 4.43 10.47
N LYS A 116 18.86 3.35 11.25
CA LYS A 116 18.67 2.01 10.72
C LYS A 116 17.35 1.88 9.92
N SER A 117 16.24 2.36 10.47
CA SER A 117 14.95 2.33 9.77
C SER A 117 14.95 3.18 8.49
N ILE A 118 15.63 4.33 8.48
CA ILE A 118 15.80 5.17 7.27
C ILE A 118 16.61 4.41 6.22
N HIS A 119 17.66 3.70 6.62
CA HIS A 119 18.46 2.89 5.71
C HIS A 119 17.65 1.77 5.06
N GLU A 120 16.91 1.00 5.87
CA GLU A 120 16.04 -0.08 5.38
C GLU A 120 15.00 0.44 4.36
N ILE A 121 14.43 1.61 4.60
CA ILE A 121 13.45 2.23 3.69
C ILE A 121 14.11 2.72 2.42
N LYS A 122 15.32 3.29 2.51
CA LYS A 122 16.07 3.73 1.34
C LYS A 122 16.40 2.56 0.42
N ASP A 123 16.81 1.44 0.97
CA ASP A 123 17.07 0.22 0.20
C ASP A 123 15.81 -0.26 -0.53
N MET A 124 14.68 -0.24 0.17
CA MET A 124 13.40 -0.60 -0.41
C MET A 124 12.88 0.42 -1.42
N PHE A 125 13.18 1.71 -1.25
CA PHE A 125 12.87 2.76 -2.22
C PHE A 125 13.69 2.59 -3.51
N ASN A 126 14.97 2.22 -3.39
CA ASN A 126 15.81 1.89 -4.55
C ASN A 126 15.28 0.66 -5.30
N GLU A 127 14.85 -0.38 -4.59
CA GLU A 127 14.28 -1.58 -5.20
C GLU A 127 12.94 -1.28 -5.90
N THR A 128 12.06 -0.52 -5.25
CA THR A 128 10.78 -0.09 -5.86
C THR A 128 10.97 0.83 -7.06
N ALA A 129 11.91 1.78 -6.99
CA ALA A 129 12.28 2.62 -8.13
C ALA A 129 12.79 1.80 -9.31
N PHE A 130 13.66 0.81 -9.06
CA PHE A 130 14.15 -0.12 -10.08
C PHE A 130 13.01 -0.95 -10.70
N LEU A 131 12.09 -1.46 -9.87
CA LEU A 131 10.93 -2.24 -10.33
C LEU A 131 9.95 -1.39 -11.15
N ILE A 132 9.77 -0.11 -10.78
CA ILE A 132 8.94 0.86 -11.52
C ILE A 132 9.59 1.23 -12.85
N GLU A 133 10.90 1.47 -12.88
CA GLU A 133 11.64 1.79 -14.10
C GLU A 133 11.61 0.62 -15.09
N LYS A 134 11.82 -0.61 -14.61
CA LYS A 134 11.63 -1.84 -15.41
C LYS A 134 10.20 -2.00 -15.92
N GLN A 135 9.23 -1.44 -15.22
CA GLN A 135 7.81 -1.43 -15.59
C GLN A 135 7.40 -0.14 -16.31
N GLY A 136 8.34 0.74 -16.71
CA GLY A 136 8.04 2.08 -17.23
C GLY A 136 7.12 2.11 -18.47
N GLU A 137 7.17 1.09 -19.33
CA GLU A 137 6.20 0.90 -20.42
C GLU A 137 4.83 0.37 -19.95
N GLN A 138 4.78 -0.29 -18.79
CA GLN A 138 3.60 -0.96 -18.25
C GLN A 138 2.66 0.00 -17.50
N ILE A 139 3.12 1.12 -16.95
CA ILE A 139 2.23 2.08 -16.25
C ILE A 139 1.27 2.78 -17.23
N ASN A 140 1.72 3.15 -18.44
CA ASN A 140 0.81 3.64 -19.47
C ASN A 140 -0.16 2.54 -19.94
N SER A 141 0.29 1.28 -19.86
CA SER A 141 -0.56 0.12 -20.10
C SER A 141 -1.55 -0.16 -18.96
N VAL A 142 -1.30 0.28 -17.72
CA VAL A 142 -2.21 0.13 -16.56
C VAL A 142 -3.51 0.88 -16.82
N GLU A 143 -3.43 2.15 -17.22
CA GLU A 143 -4.60 2.95 -17.52
C GLU A 143 -5.33 2.40 -18.76
N TYR A 144 -4.58 2.00 -19.78
CA TYR A 144 -5.11 1.34 -20.98
C TYR A 144 -5.84 0.03 -20.64
N PHE A 145 -5.26 -0.84 -19.80
CA PHE A 145 -5.84 -2.13 -19.43
C PHE A 145 -6.96 -2.01 -18.41
N ALA A 146 -6.89 -1.08 -17.46
CA ALA A 146 -7.98 -0.76 -16.55
C ALA A 146 -9.19 -0.26 -17.33
N LYS A 147 -8.98 0.68 -18.26
CA LYS A 147 -10.02 1.16 -19.18
C LYS A 147 -10.57 0.05 -20.06
N ASN A 148 -9.73 -0.79 -20.64
CA ASN A 148 -10.19 -1.89 -21.48
C ASN A 148 -10.97 -2.94 -20.68
N THR A 149 -10.52 -3.28 -19.47
CA THR A 149 -11.21 -4.24 -18.59
C THR A 149 -12.55 -3.68 -18.13
N ALA A 150 -12.61 -2.39 -17.78
CA ALA A 150 -13.87 -1.72 -17.47
C ALA A 150 -14.85 -1.77 -18.65
N ASN A 151 -14.37 -1.49 -19.86
CA ASN A 151 -15.16 -1.58 -21.09
C ASN A 151 -15.63 -3.02 -21.39
N ASP A 152 -14.78 -4.02 -21.17
CA ASP A 152 -15.10 -5.44 -21.37
C ASP A 152 -16.18 -5.91 -20.38
N VAL A 153 -16.07 -5.52 -19.11
CA VAL A 153 -17.06 -5.82 -18.07
C VAL A 153 -18.40 -5.13 -18.37
N GLU A 154 -18.37 -3.86 -18.80
CA GLU A 154 -19.58 -3.14 -19.18
C GLU A 154 -20.26 -3.77 -20.41
N SER A 155 -19.48 -4.19 -21.40
CA SER A 155 -19.96 -4.88 -22.60
C SER A 155 -20.53 -6.26 -22.26
N GLY A 156 -19.90 -6.98 -21.32
CA GLY A 156 -20.41 -8.23 -20.76
C GLY A 156 -21.75 -8.03 -20.07
N LYS A 157 -21.87 -7.01 -19.21
CA LYS A 157 -23.13 -6.64 -18.54
C LYS A 157 -24.24 -6.32 -19.54
N LYS A 158 -23.95 -5.53 -20.59
CA LYS A 158 -24.91 -5.26 -21.66
C LYS A 158 -25.34 -6.53 -22.40
N SER A 159 -24.42 -7.45 -22.63
CA SER A 159 -24.70 -8.73 -23.30
C SER A 159 -25.58 -9.64 -22.43
N LEU A 160 -25.33 -9.69 -21.12
CA LEU A 160 -26.16 -10.43 -20.16
C LEU A 160 -27.58 -9.85 -20.07
N ASN A 161 -27.73 -8.53 -19.98
CA ASN A 161 -29.04 -7.88 -19.98
C ASN A 161 -29.82 -8.17 -21.28
N LYS A 162 -29.16 -8.07 -22.44
CA LYS A 162 -29.78 -8.43 -23.74
C LYS A 162 -30.18 -9.90 -23.80
N ALA A 163 -29.38 -10.80 -23.23
CA ALA A 163 -29.68 -12.23 -23.18
C ALA A 163 -30.89 -12.51 -22.26
N GLU A 164 -30.99 -11.84 -21.12
CA GLU A 164 -32.13 -11.89 -20.22
C GLU A 164 -33.41 -11.41 -20.91
N GLU A 165 -33.39 -10.22 -21.53
CA GLU A 165 -34.52 -9.71 -22.30
C GLU A 165 -34.95 -10.68 -23.41
N ARG A 166 -33.99 -11.24 -24.16
CA ARG A 166 -34.24 -12.19 -25.23
C ARG A 166 -34.87 -13.47 -24.69
N SER A 167 -34.43 -13.96 -23.53
CA SER A 167 -35.00 -15.10 -22.82
C SER A 167 -36.46 -14.83 -22.44
N HIS A 168 -36.77 -13.66 -21.85
CA HIS A 168 -38.14 -13.29 -21.53
C HIS A 168 -39.04 -13.18 -22.77
N ARG A 169 -38.55 -12.53 -23.85
CA ARG A 169 -39.29 -12.44 -25.12
C ARG A 169 -39.55 -13.81 -25.73
N TYR A 170 -38.58 -14.71 -25.68
CA TYR A 170 -38.71 -16.08 -26.17
C TYR A 170 -39.75 -16.88 -25.39
N LYS A 171 -39.75 -16.82 -24.05
CA LYS A 171 -40.75 -17.47 -23.20
C LYS A 171 -42.17 -16.99 -23.53
N LYS A 172 -42.37 -15.67 -23.67
CA LYS A 172 -43.67 -15.08 -24.06
C LYS A 172 -44.12 -15.53 -25.45
N ARG A 173 -43.21 -15.62 -26.42
CA ARG A 173 -43.51 -16.11 -27.78
C ARG A 173 -43.90 -17.59 -27.78
N LYS A 174 -43.19 -18.43 -27.03
CA LYS A 174 -43.55 -19.85 -26.87
C LYS A 174 -44.95 -20.05 -26.32
N ILE A 175 -45.31 -19.29 -25.28
CA ILE A 175 -46.66 -19.34 -24.70
C ILE A 175 -47.73 -18.93 -25.73
N LYS A 176 -47.52 -17.84 -26.47
CA LYS A 176 -48.45 -17.39 -27.52
C LYS A 176 -48.65 -18.44 -28.62
N ILE A 177 -47.55 -19.03 -29.10
CA ILE A 177 -47.61 -20.09 -30.12
C ILE A 177 -48.33 -21.32 -29.58
N GLY A 178 -48.06 -21.72 -28.32
CA GLY A 178 -48.73 -22.85 -27.67
C GLY A 178 -50.25 -22.65 -27.55
N ILE A 179 -50.70 -21.44 -27.21
CA ILE A 179 -52.14 -21.11 -27.15
C ILE A 179 -52.79 -21.22 -28.53
N ILE A 180 -52.16 -20.66 -29.57
CA ILE A 180 -52.70 -20.72 -30.94
C ILE A 180 -52.83 -22.17 -31.42
N VAL A 181 -51.80 -22.99 -31.22
CA VAL A 181 -51.83 -24.42 -31.58
C VAL A 181 -52.92 -25.16 -30.80
N GLY A 182 -53.09 -24.86 -29.51
CA GLY A 182 -54.15 -25.44 -28.69
C GLY A 182 -55.56 -25.13 -29.19
N ILE A 183 -55.82 -23.88 -29.61
CA ILE A 183 -57.12 -23.48 -30.18
C ILE A 183 -57.40 -24.22 -31.48
N ILE A 184 -56.40 -24.38 -32.36
CA ILE A 184 -56.55 -25.10 -33.63
C ILE A 184 -56.91 -26.57 -33.38
N ILE A 185 -56.22 -27.23 -32.44
CA ILE A 185 -56.52 -28.62 -32.07
C ILE A 185 -57.94 -28.75 -31.52
N PHE A 186 -58.36 -27.81 -30.66
CA PHE A 186 -59.71 -27.80 -30.11
C PHE A 186 -60.80 -27.63 -31.17
N ALA A 187 -60.59 -26.73 -32.14
CA ALA A 187 -61.53 -26.54 -33.25
C ALA A 187 -61.68 -27.80 -34.12
N ILE A 188 -60.57 -28.49 -34.41
CA ILE A 188 -60.59 -29.76 -35.16
C ILE A 188 -61.37 -30.83 -34.39
N LEU A 189 -61.17 -30.95 -33.08
CA LEU A 189 -61.92 -31.91 -32.25
C LEU A 189 -63.42 -31.63 -32.26
N LEU A 190 -63.84 -30.36 -32.18
CA LEU A 190 -65.25 -29.99 -32.26
C LEU A 190 -65.87 -30.35 -33.61
N ILE A 191 -65.15 -30.13 -34.72
CA ILE A 191 -65.63 -30.50 -36.05
C ILE A 191 -65.83 -32.01 -36.14
N ILE A 192 -64.86 -32.81 -35.66
CA ILE A 192 -64.97 -34.28 -35.67
C ILE A 192 -66.18 -34.75 -34.88
N VAL A 193 -66.40 -34.20 -33.68
CA VAL A 193 -67.57 -34.56 -32.84
C VAL A 193 -68.89 -34.12 -33.47
N PHE A 194 -68.92 -33.01 -34.19
CA PHE A 194 -70.15 -32.53 -34.84
C PHE A 194 -70.46 -33.27 -36.15
N LEU A 195 -69.44 -33.72 -36.89
CA LEU A 195 -69.60 -34.44 -38.16
C LEU A 195 -69.93 -35.93 -37.98
N ASN A 196 -69.68 -36.48 -36.79
CA ASN A 196 -69.77 -37.91 -36.47
C ASN A 196 -70.96 -38.19 -35.54
#